data_AF-A0A933KYH2-F1
#
_entry.id   AF-A0A933KYH2-F1
#
_cell.length_a   1.000
_cell.length_b   1.000
_cell.length_c   1.000
_cell.angle_alpha   90.00
_cell.angle_beta   90.00
_cell.angle_gamma   90.00
#
_symmetry.space_group_name_H-M   'P 1'
#
loop_
_entity.id
_entity.type
_entity.pdbx_description
1 polymer ?
#
loop_
_entity_poly.entity_id
_entity_poly.type
_entity_poly.pdbx_seq_one_letter_code
_entity_poly.pdbx_strand_id
1 'polypeptide(L)' 'MSNFYREEFVKCQRCLDAQREYYSERAISEVEKALTTVMARLDRLCTTADADKVVSRLLQQFDTVTRLSAWSDPRQTH' A
#
# COMPACT_ATOMS: atom_id res chain seq x y z
N MET A 1 7.52 -15.98 1.84
CA MET A 1 6.48 -14.99 2.21
C MET A 1 6.89 -13.55 1.91
N SER A 2 8.13 -13.11 2.20
CA SER A 2 8.55 -11.71 2.00
C SER A 2 8.50 -11.18 0.54
N ASN A 3 8.71 -12.03 -0.47
CA ASN A 3 8.89 -11.56 -1.85
C ASN A 3 7.59 -11.07 -2.54
N PHE A 4 6.47 -11.78 -2.36
CA PHE A 4 5.19 -11.41 -2.98
C PHE A 4 4.69 -10.04 -2.48
N TYR A 5 4.68 -9.83 -1.17
CA TYR A 5 4.21 -8.56 -0.61
C TYR A 5 5.15 -7.40 -0.97
N ARG A 6 6.46 -7.63 -1.02
CA ARG A 6 7.42 -6.62 -1.48
C ARG A 6 7.15 -6.19 -2.92
N GLU A 7 6.82 -7.12 -3.81
CA GLU A 7 6.44 -6.81 -5.20
C GLU A 7 5.16 -5.97 -5.28
N GLU A 8 4.15 -6.25 -4.46
CA GLU A 8 2.91 -5.46 -4.43
C GLU A 8 3.15 -4.02 -3.95
N PHE A 9 4.00 -3.82 -2.94
CA PHE A 9 4.38 -2.47 -2.49
C PHE A 9 5.16 -1.69 -3.55
N VAL A 10 6.04 -2.36 -4.30
CA VAL A 10 6.75 -1.75 -5.43
C VAL A 10 5.78 -1.35 -6.55
N LYS A 11 4.73 -2.14 -6.81
CA LYS A 11 3.69 -1.77 -7.78
C LYS A 11 2.91 -0.53 -7.31
N CYS A 12 2.55 -0.45 -6.02
CA CYS A 12 1.92 0.75 -5.47
C CYS A 12 2.79 1.99 -5.63
N GLN A 13 4.09 1.88 -5.35
CA GLN A 13 5.06 2.96 -5.53
C GLN A 13 5.13 3.47 -6.97
N ARG A 14 5.25 2.55 -7.95
CA ARG A 14 5.25 2.89 -9.37
C ARG A 14 3.95 3.55 -9.82
N CYS A 15 2.81 3.11 -9.26
CA CYS A 15 1.51 3.67 -9.58
C CYS A 15 1.37 5.10 -9.02
N LEU A 16 1.86 5.35 -7.80
CA LEU A 16 1.93 6.69 -7.22
C LEU A 16 2.83 7.64 -8.02
N ASP A 17 4.01 7.19 -8.44
CA ASP A 17 4.90 7.99 -9.28
C ASP A 17 4.28 8.33 -10.63
N ALA A 18 3.57 7.39 -11.26
CA ALA A 18 2.88 7.62 -12.52
C ALA A 18 1.71 8.61 -12.40
N GLN A 19 1.11 8.73 -11.21
CA GLN A 19 0.00 9.65 -10.95
C GLN A 19 0.44 10.95 -10.27
N ARG A 20 1.76 11.19 -10.16
CA ARG A 20 2.34 12.31 -9.39
C ARG A 20 1.87 13.69 -9.85
N GLU A 21 1.56 13.85 -11.13
CA GLU A 21 1.04 15.10 -11.70
C GLU A 21 -0.41 15.41 -11.29
N TYR A 22 -1.17 14.41 -10.80
CA TYR A 22 -2.59 14.54 -10.47
C TYR A 22 -2.84 14.76 -8.97
N TYR A 23 -1.81 14.62 -8.14
CA TYR A 23 -1.92 14.79 -6.69
C TYR A 23 -1.00 15.90 -6.19
N SER A 24 -1.40 16.58 -5.13
CA SER A 24 -0.52 17.53 -4.45
C SER A 24 0.74 16.82 -3.93
N GLU A 25 1.89 17.49 -3.96
CA GLU A 25 3.15 16.97 -3.40
C GLU A 25 3.00 16.51 -1.94
N ARG A 26 2.15 17.20 -1.17
CA ARG A 26 1.85 16.82 0.22
C ARG A 26 1.17 15.45 0.30
N ALA A 27 0.17 15.19 -0.54
CA ALA A 27 -0.53 13.91 -0.57
C ALA A 27 0.43 12.77 -0.97
N ILE A 28 1.30 13.02 -1.95
CA ILE A 28 2.30 12.05 -2.39
C ILE A 28 3.30 11.77 -1.28
N SER A 29 3.83 12.80 -0.63
CA SER A 29 4.79 12.67 0.47
C SER A 29 4.18 11.92 1.67
N GLU A 30 2.93 12.20 2.02
CA GLU A 30 2.23 11.48 3.09
C GLU A 30 2.04 9.99 2.76
N VAL A 31 1.70 9.66 1.51
CA VAL A 31 1.53 8.27 1.07
C VAL A 31 2.88 7.55 0.95
N GLU A 32 3.91 8.16 0.38
CA GLU A 32 5.28 7.60 0.31
C GLU A 32 5.83 7.31 1.72
N LYS A 33 5.60 8.22 2.68
CA LYS A 33 6.01 8.05 4.07
C LYS A 33 5.25 6.91 4.76
N ALA A 34 3.95 6.81 4.51
CA ALA A 34 3.16 5.68 4.98
C ALA A 34 3.72 4.37 4.39
N LEU A 35 3.92 4.32 3.07
CA LEU A 35 4.42 3.13 2.36
C LEU A 35 5.79 2.67 2.88
N THR A 36 6.70 3.61 3.11
CA THR A 36 8.02 3.34 3.70
C THR A 36 7.91 2.78 5.11
N THR A 37 7.03 3.35 5.93
CA THR A 37 6.77 2.86 7.30
C THR A 37 6.22 1.44 7.30
N VAL A 38 5.35 1.14 6.33
CA VAL A 38 4.76 -0.18 6.15
C VAL A 38 5.82 -1.21 5.74
N MET A 39 6.66 -0.90 4.75
CA MET A 39 7.74 -1.78 4.33
C MET A 39 8.74 -2.06 5.46
N ALA A 40 9.11 -1.04 6.24
CA ALA A 40 10.01 -1.23 7.39
C ALA A 40 9.40 -2.12 8.49
N ARG A 41 8.07 -2.02 8.71
CA ARG A 41 7.36 -2.92 9.63
C ARG A 41 7.32 -4.34 9.07
N LEU A 42 7.10 -4.51 7.77
CA LEU A 42 7.09 -5.81 7.10
C LEU A 42 8.45 -6.50 7.14
N ASP A 43 9.55 -5.77 6.91
CA ASP A 43 10.90 -6.33 7.03
C ASP A 43 11.19 -6.78 8.47
N ARG A 44 10.75 -6.01 9.47
CA ARG A 44 10.88 -6.37 10.89
C ARG A 44 9.95 -7.49 11.34
N LEU A 45 8.88 -7.76 10.60
CA LEU A 45 7.94 -8.84 10.86
C LEU A 45 8.25 -10.08 10.04
N CYS A 46 8.94 -10.00 8.91
CA CYS A 46 9.46 -11.20 8.24
C CYS A 46 10.48 -11.96 9.11
N THR A 47 11.01 -11.31 10.15
CA THR A 47 11.84 -11.95 11.19
C THR A 47 11.03 -12.49 12.39
N THR A 48 9.71 -12.31 12.44
CA THR A 48 8.82 -12.78 13.52
C THR A 48 7.56 -13.46 12.97
N ALA A 49 7.12 -14.58 13.52
CA ALA A 49 6.14 -15.50 12.91
C ALA A 49 4.70 -14.98 12.62
N ASP A 50 4.42 -13.67 12.72
CA ASP A 50 3.08 -13.04 12.64
C ASP A 50 2.86 -12.13 11.40
N ALA A 51 3.65 -12.32 10.33
CA ALA A 51 3.64 -11.45 9.15
C ALA A 51 2.25 -11.31 8.48
N ASP A 52 1.47 -12.39 8.36
CA ASP A 52 0.18 -12.37 7.65
C ASP A 52 -0.86 -11.45 8.31
N LYS A 53 -1.00 -11.49 9.64
CA LYS A 53 -1.99 -10.65 10.35
C LYS A 53 -1.70 -9.17 10.19
N VAL A 54 -0.43 -8.80 10.14
CA VAL A 54 -0.03 -7.39 10.02
C VAL A 54 -0.19 -6.93 8.58
N VAL A 55 0.18 -7.76 7.60
CA VAL A 55 -0.08 -7.46 6.18
C VAL A 55 -1.56 -7.24 5.92
N SER A 56 -2.44 -8.12 6.40
CA SER A 56 -3.89 -7.95 6.21
C SER A 56 -4.40 -6.64 6.81
N ARG A 57 -3.89 -6.25 7.99
CA ARG A 57 -4.29 -5.00 8.66
C ARG A 57 -3.78 -3.76 7.93
N LEU A 58 -2.59 -3.85 7.37
CA LEU A 58 -1.96 -2.80 6.56
C LEU A 58 -2.69 -2.59 5.24
N LEU A 59 -3.01 -3.67 4.54
CA LEU A 59 -3.82 -3.62 3.32
C LEU A 59 -5.19 -2.98 3.62
N GLN A 60 -5.84 -3.33 4.73
CA GLN A 60 -7.10 -2.70 5.17
C GLN A 60 -6.97 -1.20 5.43
N GLN A 61 -5.90 -0.77 6.10
CA GLN A 61 -5.67 0.65 6.37
C GLN A 61 -5.38 1.43 5.10
N PHE A 62 -4.56 0.85 4.21
CA PHE A 62 -4.25 1.45 2.92
C PHE A 62 -5.50 1.59 2.06
N ASP A 63 -6.33 0.55 2.02
CA ASP A 63 -7.62 0.55 1.33
C ASP A 63 -8.61 1.58 1.89
N THR A 64 -8.63 1.78 3.21
CA THR A 64 -9.48 2.80 3.86
C THR A 64 -9.11 4.21 3.42
N VAL A 65 -7.80 4.48 3.27
CA VAL A 65 -7.28 5.82 2.92
C VAL A 65 -7.35 6.08 1.42
N THR A 66 -7.09 5.07 0.61
CA THR A 66 -6.98 5.21 -0.86
C THR A 66 -8.26 4.81 -1.60
N ARG A 67 -9.20 4.16 -0.92
CA ARG A 67 -10.42 3.53 -1.49
C ARG A 67 -10.13 2.62 -2.69
N LEU A 68 -8.92 2.09 -2.82
CA LEU A 68 -8.50 1.33 -4.00
C LEU A 68 -9.42 0.12 -4.28
N SER A 69 -9.98 -0.52 -3.26
CA SER A 69 -10.96 -1.61 -3.41
C SER A 69 -12.23 -1.18 -4.11
N ALA A 70 -12.73 0.03 -3.85
CA ALA A 70 -13.91 0.60 -4.50
C ALA A 70 -13.69 0.87 -5.99
N TRP A 71 -12.44 1.12 -6.39
CA TRP A 71 -12.05 1.28 -7.80
C TRP A 71 -11.76 -0.06 -8.49
N SER A 72 -11.50 -1.11 -7.71
CA SER A 72 -11.23 -2.46 -8.23
C SER A 72 -12.47 -3.36 -8.33
N ASP A 73 -13.62 -2.96 -7.78
CA ASP A 73 -14.89 -3.68 -7.94
C ASP A 73 -15.63 -3.15 -9.19
N PRO A 74 -15.67 -3.88 -10.31
CA PRO A 74 -16.33 -3.45 -11.54
C PRO A 74 -17.86 -3.31 -11.40
N ARG A 75 -18.43 -3.57 -10.22
CA ARG A 75 -19.86 -3.44 -9.92
C ARG A 75 -20.26 -2.06 -9.38
N GLN A 76 -19.33 -1.12 -9.19
CA GLN A 76 -19.63 0.24 -8.73
C GLN A 76 -19.67 1.31 -9.83
N THR A 77 -19.45 0.95 -11.09
CA THR A 77 -19.79 1.80 -12.24
C THR A 77 -21.24 1.58 -12.65
N HIS A 78 -22.18 2.23 -11.96
CA HIS A 78 -23.53 2.52 -12.47
C HIS A 78 -24.13 3.75 -11.79
#